data_AF-A0A5M4BBG7-F1
#
_entry.id   AF-A0A5M4BBG7-F1
#
_cell.length_a   1.000
_cell.length_b   1.000
_cell.length_c   1.000
_cell.angle_alpha   90.00
_cell.angle_beta   90.00
_cell.angle_gamma   90.00
#
_symmetry.space_group_name_H-M   'P 1'
#
loop_
_entity.id
_entity.type
_entity.pdbx_description
1 polymer ?
#
loop_
_entity_poly.entity_id
_entity_poly.type
_entity_poly.pdbx_seq_one_letter_code
_entity_poly.pdbx_strand_id
1 'polypeptide(L)'
;MTDKNLASVIFTTEELQKLDEALQSIENVLKGKTFNLTPDERRQYGSIAEQNKLFVNKCKELMEQYPQFVPSFLDKAEFDRDYQARQQIETRLIRLKTFTEQLSDTKVLLDNDNYYNSITFYRNVKFLSVQNIPGIKTLYEQLKQFFKGGRKKTDA
;
A
#
# COMPACT_ATOMS: atom_id res chain seq x y z
N MET A 1 -20.15 -15.74 -21.77
CA MET A 1 -19.34 -14.66 -21.17
C MET A 1 -18.04 -15.29 -20.72
N THR A 2 -16.96 -14.84 -21.34
CA THR A 2 -15.66 -15.49 -21.45
C THR A 2 -14.96 -15.58 -20.10
N ASP A 3 -14.32 -16.73 -19.85
CA ASP A 3 -13.34 -16.95 -18.78
C ASP A 3 -12.39 -15.76 -18.69
N LYS A 4 -12.48 -14.97 -17.61
CA LYS A 4 -11.49 -13.93 -17.37
C LYS A 4 -10.84 -14.20 -16.03
N ASN A 5 -9.86 -15.09 -16.07
CA ASN A 5 -8.78 -15.09 -15.10
C ASN A 5 -7.94 -13.84 -15.37
N LEU A 6 -8.07 -12.83 -14.52
CA LEU A 6 -7.44 -11.51 -14.67
C LEU A 6 -5.94 -11.56 -14.37
N ALA A 7 -5.50 -12.42 -13.45
CA ALA A 7 -4.09 -12.60 -13.14
C ALA A 7 -3.76 -14.09 -12.87
N SER A 8 -2.54 -14.50 -13.22
CA SER A 8 -1.98 -15.80 -12.84
C SER A 8 -0.62 -15.57 -12.24
N VAL A 9 -0.51 -15.73 -10.92
CA VAL A 9 0.71 -15.48 -10.15
C VAL A 9 0.92 -16.66 -9.22
N ILE A 10 2.13 -17.20 -9.22
CA ILE A 10 2.56 -18.26 -8.31
C ILE A 10 3.89 -17.81 -7.73
N PHE A 11 4.01 -17.84 -6.41
CA PHE A 11 5.27 -17.65 -5.72
C PHE A 11 5.77 -19.00 -5.22
N THR A 12 7.01 -19.32 -5.55
CA THR A 12 7.72 -20.45 -4.93
C THR A 12 8.14 -20.10 -3.51
N THR A 13 8.36 -21.11 -2.67
CA THR A 13 8.88 -20.92 -1.31
C THR A 13 10.23 -20.18 -1.32
N GLU A 14 11.08 -20.47 -2.31
CA GLU A 14 12.38 -19.80 -2.45
C GLU A 14 12.25 -18.31 -2.78
N GLU A 15 11.31 -17.94 -3.67
CA GLU A 15 11.04 -16.53 -3.97
C GLU A 15 10.50 -15.76 -2.77
N LEU A 16 9.58 -16.36 -2.01
CA LEU A 16 9.05 -15.76 -0.78
C LEU A 16 10.16 -15.56 0.26
N GLN A 17 11.00 -16.57 0.47
CA GLN A 17 12.13 -16.45 1.38
C GLN A 17 13.09 -15.33 0.96
N LYS A 18 13.41 -15.20 -0.33
CA LYS A 18 14.25 -14.10 -0.84
C LYS A 18 13.61 -12.72 -0.61
N LEU A 19 12.30 -12.60 -0.75
CA LEU A 19 11.57 -11.36 -0.45
C LEU A 19 11.68 -11.02 1.04
N ASP A 20 11.44 -11.99 1.92
CA ASP A 20 11.52 -11.79 3.37
C ASP A 20 12.93 -11.42 3.84
N GLU A 21 13.97 -12.09 3.30
CA GLU A 21 15.37 -11.76 3.58
C GLU A 21 15.74 -10.34 3.11
N ALA A 22 15.24 -9.92 1.95
CA ALA A 22 15.45 -8.57 1.44
C ALA A 22 14.75 -7.51 2.30
N LEU A 23 13.50 -7.76 2.72
CA LEU A 23 12.76 -6.89 3.63
C LEU A 23 13.47 -6.79 4.99
N GLN A 24 13.91 -7.91 5.55
CA GLN A 24 14.65 -7.93 6.80
C GLN A 24 15.97 -7.13 6.72
N SER A 25 16.65 -7.21 5.58
CA SER A 25 17.86 -6.44 5.32
C SER A 25 17.57 -4.93 5.28
N ILE A 26 16.46 -4.52 4.65
CA ILE A 26 16.00 -3.12 4.64
C ILE A 26 15.70 -2.65 6.06
N GLU A 27 14.94 -3.42 6.83
CA GLU A 27 14.61 -3.11 8.23
C GLU A 27 15.86 -2.91 9.09
N ASN A 28 16.84 -3.80 8.95
CA ASN A 28 18.10 -3.72 9.69
C ASN A 28 18.89 -2.45 9.35
N VAL A 29 18.92 -2.03 8.07
CA VAL A 29 19.59 -0.79 7.66
C VAL A 29 18.86 0.45 8.22
N LEU A 30 17.53 0.42 8.26
CA LEU A 30 16.70 1.53 8.74
C LEU A 30 16.64 1.63 10.27
N LYS A 31 17.00 0.57 10.99
CA LYS A 31 17.00 0.54 12.46
C LYS A 31 17.80 1.72 13.04
N GLY A 32 17.13 2.49 13.90
CA GLY A 32 17.68 3.70 14.53
C GLY A 32 17.78 4.93 13.62
N LYS A 33 17.28 4.88 12.38
CA LYS A 33 17.30 6.00 11.41
C LYS A 33 15.91 6.42 10.94
N THR A 34 14.88 5.69 11.32
CA THR A 34 13.48 5.99 10.98
C THR A 34 12.67 6.23 12.24
N PHE A 35 11.64 7.06 12.09
CA PHE A 35 10.78 7.50 13.18
C PHE A 35 9.33 7.35 12.76
N ASN A 36 8.48 6.94 13.69
CA ASN A 36 7.04 6.85 13.47
C ASN A 36 6.37 8.08 14.05
N LEU A 37 5.52 8.73 13.26
CA LEU A 37 4.67 9.81 13.74
C LEU A 37 3.33 9.24 14.18
N THR A 38 2.85 9.67 15.33
CA THR A 38 1.45 9.53 15.72
C THR A 38 0.54 10.32 14.77
N PRO A 39 -0.78 10.03 14.73
CA PRO A 39 -1.72 10.82 13.95
C PRO A 39 -1.68 12.33 14.29
N ASP A 40 -1.51 12.68 15.56
CA ASP A 40 -1.43 14.06 16.03
C ASP A 40 -0.12 14.74 15.60
N GLU A 41 1.03 14.06 15.75
CA GLU A 41 2.32 14.58 15.25
C GLU A 41 2.29 14.75 13.73
N ARG A 42 1.69 13.81 12.99
CA ARG A 42 1.53 13.92 11.54
C ARG A 42 0.65 15.10 11.16
N ARG A 43 -0.36 15.44 11.96
CA ARG A 43 -1.19 16.64 11.77
C ARG A 43 -0.45 17.92 12.15
N GLN A 44 0.31 17.90 13.24
CA GLN A 44 1.05 19.04 13.77
C GLN A 44 2.20 19.45 12.86
N TYR A 45 3.06 18.51 12.49
CA TYR A 45 4.19 18.78 11.61
C TYR A 45 3.77 18.88 10.15
N GLY A 46 2.65 18.23 9.79
CA GLY A 46 2.14 18.17 8.43
C GLY A 46 3.15 17.57 7.45
N SER A 47 2.75 17.37 6.20
CA SER A 47 3.74 17.43 5.13
C SER A 47 4.01 18.90 4.83
N ILE A 48 5.28 19.29 4.67
CA ILE A 48 5.53 20.55 3.95
C ILE A 48 5.00 20.34 2.53
N ALA A 49 4.04 21.18 2.12
CA ALA A 49 3.48 21.14 0.77
C ALA A 49 4.61 21.27 -0.27
N GLU A 50 4.41 20.75 -1.49
CA GLU A 50 5.46 20.78 -2.53
C GLU A 50 6.06 22.17 -2.75
N GLN A 51 5.26 23.22 -2.66
CA GLN A 51 5.74 24.60 -2.77
C GLN A 51 6.74 24.99 -1.66
N ASN A 52 6.55 24.48 -0.44
CA ASN A 52 7.49 24.71 0.67
C ASN A 52 8.76 23.88 0.49
N LYS A 53 8.70 22.69 -0.15
CA LYS A 53 9.91 21.93 -0.53
C LYS A 53 10.74 22.70 -1.56
N LEU A 54 10.09 23.34 -2.53
CA LEU A 54 10.78 24.20 -3.52
C LEU A 54 11.45 25.40 -2.84
N PHE A 55 10.79 26.02 -1.85
CA PHE A 55 11.39 27.07 -1.04
C PHE A 55 12.65 26.58 -0.31
N VAL A 56 12.60 25.42 0.37
CA VAL A 56 13.77 24.83 1.05
C VAL A 56 14.93 24.59 0.07
N ASN A 57 14.64 24.07 -1.13
CA ASN A 57 15.66 23.87 -2.16
C ASN A 57 16.29 25.21 -2.59
N LYS A 58 15.47 26.27 -2.76
CA LYS A 58 15.99 27.59 -3.13
C LYS A 58 16.82 28.22 -2.01
N CYS A 59 16.40 28.05 -0.76
CA CYS A 59 17.18 28.50 0.39
C CYS A 59 18.54 27.79 0.47
N LYS A 60 18.59 26.47 0.27
CA LYS A 60 19.85 25.71 0.22
C LYS A 60 20.81 26.30 -0.83
N GLU A 61 20.32 26.54 -2.04
CA GLU A 61 21.09 27.16 -3.12
C GLU A 61 21.62 28.57 -2.74
N LEU A 62 20.75 29.43 -2.21
CA LEU A 62 21.12 30.80 -1.85
C LEU A 62 22.08 30.88 -0.66
N MET A 63 21.95 29.98 0.32
CA MET A 63 22.91 29.90 1.44
C MET A 63 24.31 29.47 0.99
N GLU A 64 24.41 28.69 -0.09
CA GLU A 64 25.70 28.31 -0.69
C GLU A 64 26.30 29.46 -1.52
N GLN A 65 25.46 30.18 -2.28
CA GLN A 65 25.90 31.32 -3.09
C GLN A 65 26.28 32.54 -2.25
N TYR A 66 25.59 32.77 -1.14
CA TYR A 66 25.74 33.96 -0.31
C TYR A 66 25.96 33.61 1.17
N PRO A 67 27.09 32.96 1.53
CA PRO A 67 27.36 32.50 2.89
C PRO A 67 27.39 33.64 3.92
N GLN A 68 27.70 34.88 3.51
CA GLN A 68 27.68 36.05 4.38
C GLN A 68 26.28 36.43 4.92
N PHE A 69 25.22 35.96 4.27
CA PHE A 69 23.84 36.16 4.74
C PHE A 69 23.30 34.99 5.56
N VAL A 70 24.09 33.93 5.73
CA VAL A 70 23.73 32.82 6.63
C VAL A 70 23.84 33.33 8.07
N PRO A 71 22.75 33.31 8.86
CA PRO A 71 22.79 33.79 10.23
C PRO A 71 23.77 32.96 11.07
N SER A 72 24.55 33.61 11.93
CA SER A 72 25.56 32.94 12.77
C SER A 72 24.98 31.94 13.78
N PHE A 73 23.69 32.07 14.12
CA PHE A 73 22.98 31.16 15.02
C PHE A 73 22.35 29.96 14.30
N LEU A 74 22.36 29.93 12.95
CA LEU A 74 21.88 28.78 12.20
C LEU A 74 22.99 27.73 12.12
N ASP A 75 22.72 26.50 12.58
CA ASP A 75 23.60 25.37 12.30
C ASP A 75 23.45 24.94 10.84
N LYS A 76 24.24 25.57 9.97
CA LYS A 76 24.24 25.30 8.54
C LYS A 76 24.72 23.89 8.21
N ALA A 77 25.59 23.31 9.04
CA ALA A 77 26.11 21.97 8.81
C ALA A 77 25.02 20.91 9.09
N GLU A 78 24.23 21.08 10.15
CA GLU A 78 23.08 20.22 10.42
C GLU A 78 22.00 20.36 9.34
N PHE A 79 21.67 21.59 8.92
CA PHE A 79 20.74 21.80 7.81
C PHE A 79 21.15 21.06 6.54
N ASP A 80 22.44 21.04 6.22
CA ASP A 80 22.96 20.32 5.04
C ASP A 80 22.85 18.80 5.19
N ARG A 81 23.11 18.26 6.39
CA ARG A 81 22.93 16.84 6.69
C ARG A 81 21.47 16.43 6.55
N ASP A 82 20.54 17.21 7.10
CA ASP A 82 19.10 16.98 7.00
C ASP A 82 18.62 17.06 5.55
N TYR A 83 19.06 18.08 4.80
CA TYR A 83 18.72 18.25 3.40
C TYR A 83 19.15 17.03 2.58
N GLN A 84 20.39 16.55 2.78
CA GLN A 84 20.91 15.37 2.10
C GLN A 84 20.15 14.10 2.50
N ALA A 85 19.92 13.88 3.80
CA ALA A 85 19.19 12.73 4.30
C ALA A 85 17.77 12.66 3.73
N ARG A 86 17.06 13.79 3.66
CA ARG A 86 15.73 13.89 3.03
C ARG A 86 15.75 13.44 1.57
N GLN A 87 16.70 13.92 0.77
CA GLN A 87 16.83 13.52 -0.64
C GLN A 87 17.13 12.01 -0.78
N GLN A 88 17.97 11.48 0.11
CA GLN A 88 18.27 10.06 0.13
C GLN A 88 17.02 9.25 0.46
N ILE A 89 16.25 9.62 1.48
CA ILE A 89 15.01 8.92 1.85
C ILE A 89 13.96 8.98 0.73
N GLU A 90 13.76 10.14 0.12
CA GLU A 90 12.76 10.35 -0.95
C GLU A 90 12.93 9.34 -2.10
N THR A 91 14.18 9.15 -2.56
CA THR A 91 14.47 8.22 -3.67
C THR A 91 14.15 6.76 -3.34
N ARG A 92 14.25 6.34 -2.07
CA ARG A 92 13.86 4.98 -1.64
C ARG A 92 12.35 4.89 -1.43
N LEU A 93 11.72 5.92 -0.88
CA LEU A 93 10.26 5.97 -0.73
C LEU A 93 9.55 5.81 -2.07
N ILE A 94 10.03 6.48 -3.13
CA ILE A 94 9.46 6.33 -4.48
C ILE A 94 9.51 4.87 -4.95
N ARG A 95 10.67 4.20 -4.79
CA ARG A 95 10.82 2.79 -5.19
C ARG A 95 9.93 1.84 -4.39
N LEU A 96 9.87 2.02 -3.07
CA LEU A 96 9.01 1.22 -2.18
C LEU A 96 7.53 1.43 -2.50
N LYS A 97 7.14 2.66 -2.83
CA LYS A 97 5.77 2.98 -3.25
C LYS A 97 5.40 2.23 -4.53
N THR A 98 6.28 2.18 -5.53
CA THR A 98 6.04 1.41 -6.75
C THR A 98 5.80 -0.08 -6.46
N PHE A 99 6.61 -0.71 -5.59
CA PHE A 99 6.39 -2.11 -5.22
C PHE A 99 5.06 -2.31 -4.48
N THR A 100 4.72 -1.37 -3.60
CA THR A 100 3.44 -1.40 -2.87
C THR A 100 2.25 -1.31 -3.81
N GLU A 101 2.31 -0.42 -4.81
CA GLU A 101 1.29 -0.27 -5.84
C GLU A 101 1.16 -1.54 -6.69
N GLN A 102 2.27 -2.10 -7.18
CA GLN A 102 2.27 -3.33 -7.96
C GLN A 102 1.66 -4.53 -7.21
N LEU A 103 2.03 -4.71 -5.93
CA LEU A 103 1.49 -5.78 -5.09
C LEU A 103 -0.01 -5.55 -4.80
N SER A 104 -0.40 -4.31 -4.52
CA SER A 104 -1.80 -3.94 -4.29
C SER A 104 -2.66 -4.20 -5.52
N ASP A 105 -2.23 -3.76 -6.70
CA ASP A 105 -2.97 -3.94 -7.95
C ASP A 105 -3.09 -5.43 -8.31
N THR A 106 -2.00 -6.18 -8.17
CA THR A 106 -2.00 -7.64 -8.39
C THR A 106 -2.98 -8.33 -7.44
N LYS A 107 -3.00 -7.94 -6.15
CA LYS A 107 -3.95 -8.47 -5.17
C LYS A 107 -5.39 -8.16 -5.57
N VAL A 108 -5.69 -6.95 -6.05
CA VAL A 108 -7.04 -6.59 -6.53
C VAL A 108 -7.48 -7.49 -7.67
N LEU A 109 -6.59 -7.80 -8.63
CA LEU A 109 -6.91 -8.72 -9.73
C LEU A 109 -7.23 -10.13 -9.21
N LEU A 110 -6.38 -10.68 -8.33
CA LEU A 110 -6.57 -11.99 -7.73
C LEU A 110 -7.84 -12.07 -6.86
N ASP A 111 -8.17 -11.01 -6.11
CA ASP A 111 -9.40 -10.92 -5.33
C ASP A 111 -10.65 -10.96 -6.23
N ASN A 112 -10.60 -10.29 -7.39
CA ASN A 112 -11.70 -10.33 -8.35
C ASN A 112 -11.87 -11.73 -8.95
N ASP A 113 -10.78 -12.40 -9.31
CA ASP A 113 -10.80 -13.78 -9.82
C ASP A 113 -11.40 -14.74 -8.78
N ASN A 114 -10.92 -14.65 -7.53
CA ASN A 114 -11.42 -15.45 -6.42
C ASN A 114 -12.90 -15.19 -6.13
N TYR A 115 -13.32 -13.92 -6.15
CA TYR A 115 -14.71 -13.56 -5.93
C TYR A 115 -15.61 -14.10 -7.04
N TYR A 116 -15.23 -13.94 -8.31
CA TYR A 116 -16.01 -14.45 -9.44
C TYR A 116 -16.16 -15.98 -9.39
N ASN A 117 -15.08 -16.70 -9.12
CA ASN A 117 -15.09 -18.15 -8.96
C ASN A 117 -15.97 -18.58 -7.77
N SER A 118 -15.91 -17.84 -6.66
CA SER A 118 -16.77 -18.08 -5.49
C SER A 118 -18.25 -17.86 -5.79
N ILE A 119 -18.60 -16.84 -6.58
CA ILE A 119 -19.98 -16.61 -7.06
C ILE A 119 -20.45 -17.75 -7.95
N THR A 120 -19.58 -18.24 -8.85
CA THR A 120 -19.88 -19.39 -9.71
C THR A 120 -20.16 -20.64 -8.88
N PHE A 121 -19.31 -20.92 -7.89
CA PHE A 121 -19.52 -22.02 -6.94
C PHE A 121 -20.83 -21.87 -6.16
N TYR A 122 -21.10 -20.69 -5.61
CA TYR A 122 -22.36 -20.41 -4.91
C TYR A 122 -23.60 -20.65 -5.78
N ARG A 123 -23.59 -20.20 -7.04
CA ARG A 123 -24.69 -20.41 -8.00
C ARG A 123 -24.91 -21.89 -8.27
N ASN A 124 -23.82 -22.66 -8.43
CA ASN A 124 -23.89 -24.11 -8.60
C ASN A 124 -24.51 -24.79 -7.37
N VAL A 125 -24.03 -24.47 -6.16
CA VAL A 125 -24.59 -24.99 -4.90
C VAL A 125 -26.08 -24.65 -4.75
N LYS A 126 -26.48 -23.42 -5.09
CA LYS A 126 -27.89 -23.02 -5.09
C LYS A 126 -28.72 -23.86 -6.06
N PHE A 127 -28.23 -24.09 -7.27
CA PHE A 127 -28.88 -24.94 -8.27
C PHE A 127 -29.01 -26.40 -7.79
N LEU A 128 -27.96 -26.97 -7.21
CA LEU A 128 -27.98 -28.33 -6.67
C LEU A 128 -28.88 -28.47 -5.43
N SER A 129 -29.09 -27.40 -4.66
CA SER A 129 -29.91 -27.43 -3.44
C SER A 129 -31.38 -27.80 -3.68
N VAL A 130 -31.88 -27.59 -4.90
CA VAL A 130 -33.23 -28.00 -5.31
C VAL A 130 -33.30 -29.44 -5.83
N GLN A 131 -32.16 -30.13 -6.00
CA GLN A 131 -32.08 -31.47 -6.60
C GLN A 131 -32.05 -32.64 -5.60
N ASN A 132 -32.52 -32.45 -4.35
CA ASN A 132 -32.55 -33.48 -3.30
C ASN A 132 -31.22 -34.23 -3.06
N ILE A 133 -30.10 -33.59 -3.36
CA ILE A 133 -28.77 -34.13 -3.05
C ILE A 133 -28.51 -33.98 -1.54
N PRO A 134 -28.19 -35.06 -0.81
CA PRO A 134 -27.87 -35.00 0.61
C PRO A 134 -26.78 -33.97 0.93
N GLY A 135 -26.95 -33.22 2.02
CA GLY A 135 -25.95 -32.23 2.50
C GLY A 135 -25.89 -30.90 1.75
N ILE A 136 -26.35 -30.81 0.49
CA ILE A 136 -26.24 -29.57 -0.31
C ILE A 136 -27.11 -28.43 0.25
N LYS A 137 -28.28 -28.72 0.82
CA LYS A 137 -29.13 -27.68 1.44
C LYS A 137 -28.43 -26.98 2.60
N THR A 138 -27.70 -27.74 3.44
CA THR A 138 -26.92 -27.19 4.55
C THR A 138 -25.77 -26.30 4.04
N LEU A 139 -25.06 -26.75 3.00
CA LEU A 139 -24.00 -25.94 2.36
C LEU A 139 -24.57 -24.66 1.75
N TYR A 140 -25.72 -24.73 1.07
CA TYR A 140 -26.38 -23.56 0.52
C TYR A 140 -26.74 -22.54 1.60
N GLU A 141 -27.33 -22.95 2.71
CA GLU A 141 -27.70 -22.02 3.80
C GLU A 141 -26.48 -21.37 4.45
N GLN A 142 -25.34 -22.08 4.54
CA GLN A 142 -24.06 -21.49 4.96
C GLN A 142 -23.56 -20.41 4.00
N LEU A 143 -23.69 -20.60 2.68
CA LEU A 143 -23.24 -19.59 1.71
C LEU A 143 -24.23 -18.43 1.55
N LYS A 144 -25.54 -18.73 1.64
CA LYS A 144 -26.62 -17.76 1.48
C LYS A 144 -26.54 -16.62 2.50
N GLN A 145 -26.01 -16.88 3.70
CA GLN A 145 -25.88 -15.86 4.75
C GLN A 145 -25.11 -14.62 4.30
N PHE A 146 -24.12 -14.78 3.40
CA PHE A 146 -23.31 -13.67 2.88
C PHE A 146 -24.05 -12.76 1.88
N PHE A 147 -25.25 -13.15 1.43
CA PHE A 147 -26.06 -12.38 0.47
C PHE A 147 -27.32 -11.74 1.09
N LYS A 148 -27.54 -11.88 2.41
CA LYS A 148 -28.76 -11.43 3.10
C LYS A 148 -28.93 -9.90 3.23
N GLY A 149 -27.98 -9.09 2.73
CA GLY A 149 -28.03 -7.61 2.76
C GLY A 149 -28.18 -6.91 1.40
N GLY A 150 -28.33 -7.65 0.30
CA GLY A 150 -28.30 -7.10 -1.07
C GLY A 150 -29.62 -6.54 -1.59
N ARG A 151 -30.08 -5.40 -1.03
CA ARG A 151 -30.87 -4.30 -1.66
C ARG A 151 -31.57 -3.49 -0.55
N LYS A 152 -30.98 -2.36 -0.15
CA LYS A 152 -31.80 -1.17 0.07
C LYS A 152 -31.99 -0.55 -1.31
N LYS A 153 -33.21 -0.59 -1.84
CA LYS A 153 -33.60 0.35 -2.89
C LYS A 153 -33.38 1.74 -2.31
N THR A 154 -32.46 2.49 -2.89
CA THR A 154 -32.48 3.94 -2.74
C THR A 154 -33.58 4.41 -3.67
N ASP A 155 -34.76 4.67 -3.11
CA ASP A 155 -35.80 5.39 -3.84
C ASP A 155 -35.31 6.84 -3.99
N ALA A 156 -35.11 7.25 -5.23
CA ALA A 156 -34.93 8.64 -5.66
C ALA A 156 -35.76 8.83 -6.93
#